data_AF-A0A842LBK8-F1
#
_entry.id   AF-A0A842LBK8-F1
#
_cell.length_a   1.000
_cell.length_b   1.000
_cell.length_c   1.000
_cell.angle_alpha   90.00
_cell.angle_beta   90.00
_cell.angle_gamma   90.00
#
_symmetry.space_group_name_H-M   'P 1'
#
loop_
_entity.id
_entity.type
_entity.pdbx_description
1 polymer ?
#
loop_
_entity_poly.entity_id
_entity_poly.type
_entity_poly.pdbx_seq_one_letter_code
_entity_poly.pdbx_strand_id
1 'polypeptide(L)'
;LKKDISLAVFHPIKHRKGKDAKGAISSNFAKVKNKRVLIVDDVITSGKTIKEAVTVLKGQKAVPVVVTVLIDKKGISEIDGVPVTSLIKVKRLG
;
A
#
# COMPACT_ATOMS: atom_id res chain seq x y z
N LEU A 1 -19.25 0.21 -14.67
CA LEU A 1 -17.94 -0.10 -14.05
C LEU A 1 -17.34 -1.34 -14.71
N LYS A 2 -16.04 -1.36 -15.03
CA LYS A 2 -15.37 -2.59 -15.51
C LYS A 2 -15.60 -3.70 -14.48
N LYS A 3 -16.19 -4.82 -14.91
CA LYS A 3 -16.54 -5.95 -14.05
C LYS A 3 -15.33 -6.63 -13.39
N ASP A 4 -14.11 -6.29 -13.80
CA ASP A 4 -12.88 -6.97 -13.38
C ASP A 4 -12.04 -6.20 -12.35
N ILE A 5 -12.54 -5.09 -11.81
CA ILE A 5 -11.85 -4.32 -10.76
C ILE A 5 -12.59 -4.50 -9.44
N SER A 6 -11.85 -4.92 -8.42
CA SER A 6 -12.37 -5.17 -7.07
C SER A 6 -11.57 -4.40 -6.03
N LEU A 7 -12.23 -3.92 -4.98
CA LEU A 7 -11.61 -3.19 -3.88
C LEU A 7 -11.24 -4.13 -2.74
N ALA A 8 -10.06 -3.91 -2.15
CA ALA A 8 -9.63 -4.49 -0.88
C ALA A 8 -9.18 -3.37 0.06
N VAL A 9 -9.34 -3.56 1.37
CA VAL A 9 -8.94 -2.56 2.37
C VAL A 9 -7.84 -3.16 3.25
N PHE A 10 -6.77 -2.40 3.46
CA PHE A 10 -5.65 -2.77 4.32
C PHE A 10 -5.70 -2.00 5.64
N HIS A 11 -5.54 -2.71 6.76
CA HIS A 11 -5.42 -2.14 8.10
C HIS A 11 -3.98 -2.25 8.59
N PRO A 12 -3.24 -1.14 8.77
CA PRO A 12 -1.86 -1.15 9.26
C PRO A 12 -1.77 -1.55 10.74
N ILE A 13 -0.56 -1.87 11.18
CA ILE A 13 -0.27 -2.41 12.52
C ILE A 13 -0.65 -1.42 13.66
N LYS A 14 -0.69 -0.12 13.37
CA LYS A 14 -0.68 1.01 14.32
C LYS A 14 -1.76 1.00 15.43
N HIS A 15 -2.74 0.10 15.39
CA HIS A 15 -3.82 0.00 16.38
C HIS A 15 -3.91 -1.33 17.14
N ARG A 16 -3.00 -2.30 16.97
CA ARG A 16 -3.04 -3.58 17.70
C ARG A 16 -1.90 -3.68 18.73
N LYS A 17 -2.25 -3.68 20.03
CA LYS A 17 -1.32 -3.97 21.12
C LYS A 17 -1.01 -5.47 21.12
N GLY A 18 0.22 -5.85 20.75
CA GLY A 18 0.73 -7.23 20.80
C GLY A 18 2.03 -7.35 20.00
N LYS A 19 3.03 -8.07 20.52
CA LYS A 19 4.38 -8.18 19.92
C LYS A 19 4.38 -8.78 18.50
N ASP A 20 3.30 -9.44 18.07
CA ASP A 20 3.17 -10.12 16.78
C ASP A 20 2.06 -9.57 15.87
N ALA A 21 1.55 -8.37 16.15
CA ALA A 21 0.47 -7.79 15.34
C ALA A 21 0.96 -7.48 13.91
N LYS A 22 0.41 -8.19 12.91
CA LYS A 22 0.62 -7.92 11.49
C LYS A 22 -0.51 -7.07 10.93
N GLY A 23 -0.20 -6.24 9.92
CA GLY A 23 -1.21 -5.60 9.10
C GLY A 23 -2.10 -6.66 8.43
N ALA A 24 -3.34 -6.31 8.10
CA ALA A 24 -4.31 -7.27 7.58
C ALA A 24 -5.16 -6.70 6.47
N ILE A 25 -5.52 -7.55 5.50
CA ILE A 25 -6.55 -7.25 4.51
C ILE A 25 -7.90 -7.58 5.13
N SER A 26 -8.86 -6.64 5.07
CA SER A 26 -10.21 -6.83 5.59
C SER A 26 -10.95 -7.95 4.86
N SER A 27 -11.58 -8.85 5.62
CA SER A 27 -12.37 -9.96 5.10
C SER A 27 -13.70 -9.53 4.48
N ASN A 28 -14.13 -8.29 4.71
CA ASN A 28 -15.39 -7.74 4.19
C ASN A 28 -15.28 -7.30 2.72
N PHE A 29 -14.07 -7.33 2.15
CA PHE A 29 -13.76 -6.85 0.80
C PHE A 29 -13.12 -7.97 -0.04
N ALA A 30 -12.71 -7.64 -1.26
CA ALA A 30 -12.17 -8.62 -2.19
C ALA A 30 -10.88 -9.27 -1.67
N LYS A 31 -10.71 -10.55 -2.00
CA LYS A 31 -9.48 -11.30 -1.73
C LYS A 31 -8.38 -10.87 -2.70
N VAL A 32 -7.16 -10.78 -2.20
CA VAL A 32 -5.98 -10.35 -2.98
C VAL A 32 -5.07 -11.50 -3.41
N LYS A 33 -5.29 -12.72 -2.90
CA LYS A 33 -4.47 -13.89 -3.17
C LYS A 33 -4.32 -14.15 -4.67
N ASN A 34 -3.08 -14.28 -5.14
CA ASN A 34 -2.72 -14.49 -6.55
C ASN A 34 -3.25 -13.40 -7.51
N LYS A 35 -3.54 -12.19 -7.02
CA LYS A 35 -3.99 -11.07 -7.86
C LYS A 35 -2.87 -10.04 -8.05
N ARG A 36 -2.95 -9.32 -9.17
CA ARG A 36 -2.20 -8.08 -9.37
C ARG A 36 -2.89 -6.96 -8.62
N VAL A 37 -2.14 -6.18 -7.85
CA VAL A 37 -2.69 -5.18 -6.93
C VAL A 37 -2.08 -3.82 -7.19
N LEU A 38 -2.95 -2.83 -7.39
CA LEU A 38 -2.63 -1.41 -7.31
C LEU A 38 -2.83 -0.97 -5.86
N ILE A 39 -1.79 -0.45 -5.23
CA ILE A 39 -1.91 0.13 -3.88
C ILE A 39 -2.23 1.61 -4.02
N VAL A 40 -3.29 2.07 -3.36
CA VAL A 40 -3.72 3.47 -3.35
C VAL A 40 -3.69 3.98 -1.91
N ASP A 41 -3.12 5.15 -1.69
CA ASP A 41 -3.14 5.86 -0.40
C ASP A 41 -3.25 7.38 -0.64
N ASP A 42 -3.59 8.18 0.36
CA ASP A 42 -3.69 9.63 0.19
C ASP A 42 -2.31 10.30 0.14
N VAL A 43 -1.49 10.02 1.14
CA VAL A 43 -0.21 10.69 1.37
C VAL A 43 0.84 9.68 1.79
N ILE A 44 1.98 9.68 1.10
CA ILE A 44 3.16 8.95 1.55
C ILE A 44 4.13 9.88 2.28
N THR A 45 4.56 9.42 3.46
CA THR A 45 5.60 10.07 4.27
C THR A 45 6.84 9.19 4.33
N SER A 46 6.97 8.31 5.33
CA SER A 46 8.10 7.38 5.45
C SER A 46 7.95 6.12 4.60
N GLY A 47 6.77 5.88 4.03
CA GLY A 47 6.44 4.64 3.32
C GLY A 47 6.14 3.43 4.21
N LYS A 48 6.15 3.58 5.54
CA LYS A 48 5.95 2.45 6.47
C LYS A 48 4.63 1.68 6.24
N THR A 49 3.51 2.40 6.09
CA THR A 49 2.20 1.78 5.81
C THR A 49 2.22 0.95 4.54
N ILE A 50 2.79 1.52 3.47
CA ILE A 50 2.92 0.85 2.17
C ILE A 50 3.82 -0.37 2.27
N LYS A 51 4.94 -0.28 3.01
CA LYS A 51 5.83 -1.41 3.26
C LYS A 51 5.12 -2.57 3.95
N GLU A 52 4.32 -2.27 4.98
CA GLU A 52 3.50 -3.26 5.67
C GLU A 52 2.49 -3.90 4.70
N ALA A 53 1.82 -3.10 3.86
CA ALA A 53 0.88 -3.59 2.86
C ALA A 53 1.56 -4.52 1.83
N VAL A 54 2.71 -4.11 1.27
CA VAL A 54 3.50 -4.91 0.32
C VAL A 54 3.90 -6.25 0.94
N THR A 55 4.33 -6.24 2.21
CA THR A 55 4.69 -7.47 2.94
C THR A 55 3.51 -8.43 3.05
N VAL A 56 2.33 -7.93 3.44
CA VAL A 56 1.11 -8.75 3.57
C VAL A 56 0.64 -9.28 2.21
N LEU A 57 0.69 -8.45 1.18
CA LEU A 57 0.32 -8.82 -0.19
C LEU A 57 1.22 -9.93 -0.73
N LYS A 58 2.55 -9.77 -0.64
CA LYS A 58 3.52 -10.80 -1.05
C LYS A 58 3.34 -12.11 -0.26
N GLY A 59 3.06 -12.02 1.03
CA GLY A 59 2.73 -13.20 1.86
C GLY A 59 1.49 -13.96 1.39
N GLN A 60 0.54 -13.28 0.73
CA GLN A 60 -0.63 -13.90 0.10
C GLN A 60 -0.40 -14.26 -1.39
N LYS A 61 0.85 -14.25 -1.87
CA LYS A 61 1.19 -14.46 -3.28
C LYS A 61 0.53 -13.45 -4.23
N ALA A 62 0.08 -12.30 -3.72
CA ALA A 62 -0.36 -11.20 -4.55
C ALA A 62 0.87 -10.50 -5.17
N VAL A 63 0.66 -9.81 -6.28
CA VAL A 63 1.71 -9.08 -7.01
C VAL A 63 1.37 -7.59 -6.95
N PRO A 64 1.93 -6.83 -5.98
CA PRO A 64 1.85 -5.37 -6.01
C PRO A 64 2.58 -4.86 -7.24
N VAL A 65 1.89 -4.11 -8.09
CA VAL A 65 2.44 -3.63 -9.37
C VAL A 65 2.95 -2.21 -9.25
N VAL A 66 2.23 -1.37 -8.52
CA VAL A 66 2.56 0.04 -8.31
C VAL A 66 1.83 0.56 -7.07
N VAL A 67 2.45 1.53 -6.42
CA VAL A 67 1.86 2.36 -5.38
C VAL A 67 1.52 3.70 -6.00
N THR A 68 0.30 4.17 -5.82
CA THR A 68 -0.11 5.50 -6.26
C THR A 68 -0.66 6.29 -5.09
N VAL A 69 -0.21 7.53 -4.96
CA VAL A 69 -0.62 8.44 -3.89
C VAL A 69 -0.89 9.83 -4.43
N LEU A 70 -1.72 10.61 -3.74
CA LEU A 70 -1.92 12.00 -4.13
C LEU A 70 -0.65 12.81 -3.83
N ILE A 71 -0.09 12.67 -2.63
CA ILE A 71 1.03 13.50 -2.16
C ILE A 71 2.19 12.63 -1.69
N ASP A 72 3.39 12.93 -2.18
CA ASP A 72 4.65 12.39 -1.69
C ASP A 72 5.48 13.46 -1.00
N LYS A 73 5.64 13.29 0.32
CA LYS A 73 6.38 14.24 1.17
C LYS A 73 7.89 14.01 1.18
N LYS A 74 8.39 12.91 0.60
CA LYS A 74 9.81 12.51 0.67
C LYS A 74 10.46 12.21 -0.68
N GLY A 75 9.70 12.21 -1.78
CA GLY A 75 10.24 11.89 -3.10
C GLY A 75 10.59 10.41 -3.25
N ILE A 76 9.83 9.51 -2.63
CA ILE A 76 10.08 8.07 -2.67
C ILE A 76 9.76 7.55 -4.07
N SER A 77 10.74 6.92 -4.73
CA SER A 77 10.57 6.34 -6.07
C SER A 77 10.13 4.87 -6.05
N GLU A 78 10.45 4.12 -4.99
CA GLU A 78 10.17 2.70 -4.87
C GLU A 78 10.09 2.27 -3.40
N ILE A 79 9.25 1.28 -3.09
CA ILE A 79 9.22 0.59 -1.80
C ILE A 79 9.21 -0.92 -2.03
N ASP A 80 10.22 -1.61 -1.50
CA ASP A 80 10.35 -3.07 -1.55
C ASP A 80 10.16 -3.66 -2.98
N GLY A 81 10.76 -3.03 -4.00
CA GLY A 81 10.64 -3.46 -5.40
C GLY A 81 9.36 -3.01 -6.11
N VAL A 82 8.52 -2.19 -5.46
CA VAL A 82 7.26 -1.70 -6.03
C VAL A 82 7.40 -0.20 -6.32
N PRO A 83 7.25 0.24 -7.59
CA PRO A 83 7.40 1.65 -7.94
C PRO A 83 6.32 2.51 -7.28
N VAL A 84 6.68 3.74 -6.93
CA VAL A 84 5.79 4.74 -6.34
C VAL A 84 5.55 5.86 -7.34
N THR A 85 4.27 6.17 -7.56
CA THR A 85 3.80 7.27 -8.40
C THR A 85 3.02 8.26 -7.54
N SER A 86 3.24 9.55 -7.73
CA SER A 86 2.53 10.60 -6.98
C SER A 86 2.07 11.72 -7.89
N LEU A 87 0.92 12.30 -7.58
CA LEU A 87 0.42 13.48 -8.31
C LEU A 87 1.18 14.75 -7.89
N ILE A 88 1.54 14.84 -6.61
CA ILE A 88 2.24 16.00 -6.03
C ILE A 88 3.47 15.52 -5.27
N LYS A 89 4.64 16.06 -5.60
CA LYS A 89 5.88 15.89 -4.83
C LYS A 89 6.17 17.15 -4.04
N VAL A 90 6.21 17.03 -2.72
CA VAL A 90 6.59 18.15 -1.85
C VAL A 90 8.11 18.26 -1.87
N LYS A 91 8.62 19.35 -2.44
CA LYS A 91 10.01 19.76 -2.27
C LYS A 91 10.09 20.67 -1.06
N ARG A 92 10.97 20.39 -0.10
CA ARG A 92 11.33 21.41 0.89
C ARG A 92 12.02 22.54 0.14
N LEU A 93 11.46 23.74 0.22
CA LEU A 93 12.23 24.95 -0.01
C LEU A 93 13.22 25.01 1.16
N GLY A 94 14.51 25.05 0.83
CA GLY A 94 15.58 25.22 1.82
C GLY A 94 15.44 26.53 2.57
#